data_AF-A0A2D4MQK9-F1
#
_entry.id   AF-A0A2D4MQK9-F1
#
_cell.length_a   1.000
_cell.length_b   1.000
_cell.length_c   1.000
_cell.angle_alpha   90.00
_cell.angle_beta   90.00
_cell.angle_gamma   90.00
#
_symmetry.space_group_name_H-M   'P 1'
#
loop_
_entity.id
_entity.type
_entity.pdbx_description
1 polymer ?
#
loop_
_entity_poly.entity_id
_entity_poly.type
_entity_poly.pdbx_seq_one_letter_code
_entity_poly.pdbx_strand_id
1 'polypeptide(L)'
;MTLAILFKENLYKLFYRWHIPPSRLAIMYSKLSPTCWKCNKEKGTYYHLWWSCNEAQKHWQKLQKWLEEICGMKIEHRPEFFLLGINMRKYDKKNIYLIIHIITAARLVYAQKWKNKD
;
A
#
# COMPACT_ATOMS: atom_id res chain seq x y z
N MET A 1 9.70 4.67 -20.50
CA MET A 1 9.34 5.41 -19.27
C MET A 1 10.44 5.23 -18.24
N THR A 2 10.95 6.30 -17.63
CA THR A 2 12.01 6.21 -16.62
C THR A 2 11.44 5.82 -15.24
N LEU A 3 12.23 5.12 -14.42
CA LEU A 3 11.85 4.66 -13.08
C LEU A 3 11.37 5.79 -12.16
N ALA A 4 11.97 6.99 -12.29
CA ALA A 4 11.62 8.17 -11.52
C ALA A 4 10.18 8.68 -11.79
N ILE A 5 9.69 8.55 -13.03
CA ILE A 5 8.31 8.96 -13.38
C ILE A 5 7.31 8.03 -12.69
N LEU A 6 7.55 6.72 -12.75
CA LEU A 6 6.68 5.71 -12.16
C LEU A 6 6.56 5.89 -10.63
N PHE A 7 7.66 6.28 -9.98
CA PHE A 7 7.69 6.51 -8.53
C PHE A 7 6.85 7.72 -8.14
N LYS A 8 7.01 8.83 -8.87
CA LYS A 8 6.24 10.05 -8.64
C LYS A 8 4.75 9.81 -8.90
N GLU A 9 4.43 9.11 -9.98
CA GLU A 9 3.07 8.73 -10.34
C GLU A 9 2.40 7.84 -9.27
N ASN A 10 3.12 6.85 -8.72
CA ASN A 10 2.61 5.99 -7.67
C ASN A 10 2.17 6.78 -6.43
N LEU A 11 3.02 7.70 -5.96
CA LEU A 11 2.70 8.57 -4.84
C LEU A 11 1.46 9.41 -5.14
N TYR A 12 1.38 10.07 -6.30
CA TYR A 12 0.21 10.85 -6.66
C TYR A 12 -1.07 10.00 -6.71
N LYS A 13 -1.01 8.80 -7.30
CA LYS A 13 -2.16 7.88 -7.32
C LYS A 13 -2.63 7.54 -5.92
N LEU A 14 -1.71 7.37 -4.98
CA LEU A 14 -2.06 7.02 -3.60
C LEU A 14 -2.61 8.24 -2.83
N PHE A 15 -1.96 9.40 -2.95
CA PHE A 15 -2.40 10.66 -2.33
C PHE A 15 -3.79 11.10 -2.80
N TYR A 16 -4.02 11.07 -4.11
CA TYR A 16 -5.32 11.46 -4.71
C TYR A 16 -6.35 10.32 -4.72
N ARG A 17 -6.02 9.16 -4.14
CA ARG A 17 -6.91 7.99 -4.04
C ARG A 17 -7.48 7.58 -5.39
N TRP A 18 -6.59 7.51 -6.39
CA TRP A 18 -6.92 7.20 -7.79
C TRP A 18 -7.71 5.88 -7.93
N HIS A 19 -7.38 4.89 -7.10
CA HIS A 19 -8.08 3.62 -7.08
C HIS A 19 -9.41 3.71 -6.34
N ILE A 20 -10.52 3.56 -7.07
CA ILE A 20 -11.86 3.62 -6.48
C ILE A 20 -12.14 2.33 -5.67
N PRO A 21 -12.48 2.43 -4.38
CA PRO A 21 -12.79 1.28 -3.54
C PRO A 21 -14.25 0.81 -3.71
N PRO A 22 -14.59 -0.44 -3.35
CA PRO A 22 -15.95 -0.97 -3.51
C PRO A 22 -16.99 -0.17 -2.74
N SER A 23 -16.66 0.42 -1.60
CA SER A 23 -17.58 1.28 -0.86
C SER A 23 -18.01 2.53 -1.64
N ARG A 24 -17.15 3.07 -2.52
CA ARG A 24 -17.48 4.19 -3.41
C ARG A 24 -18.24 3.72 -4.64
N LEU A 25 -17.85 2.57 -5.19
CA LEU A 25 -18.52 1.98 -6.36
C LEU A 25 -19.98 1.60 -6.06
N ALA A 26 -20.28 1.08 -4.86
CA ALA A 26 -21.65 0.78 -4.44
C ALA A 26 -22.56 2.01 -4.34
N ILE A 27 -21.98 3.21 -4.14
CA ILE A 27 -22.73 4.48 -4.17
C ILE A 27 -23.04 4.89 -5.61
N MET A 28 -22.10 4.68 -6.54
CA MET A 28 -22.27 5.01 -7.95
C MET A 28 -23.16 4.01 -8.69
N TYR A 29 -23.09 2.73 -8.30
CA TYR A 29 -23.76 1.61 -8.94
C TYR A 29 -24.43 0.74 -7.86
N SER A 30 -25.74 0.90 -7.70
CA SER A 30 -26.52 0.26 -6.62
C SER A 30 -26.49 -1.27 -6.61
N LYS A 31 -26.15 -1.91 -7.74
CA LYS A 31 -26.02 -3.37 -7.85
C LYS A 31 -24.69 -3.92 -7.33
N LEU A 32 -23.71 -3.06 -7.05
CA LEU A 32 -22.39 -3.48 -6.59
C LEU A 32 -22.33 -3.58 -5.06
N SER A 33 -21.66 -4.62 -4.57
CA SER A 33 -21.45 -4.80 -3.13
C SER A 33 -20.40 -3.81 -2.59
N PRO A 34 -20.64 -3.18 -1.42
CA PRO A 34 -19.66 -2.32 -0.76
C PRO A 34 -18.57 -3.11 -0.01
N THR A 35 -18.64 -4.44 0.00
CA THR A 35 -17.72 -5.30 0.74
C THR A 35 -16.32 -5.32 0.12
N CYS A 36 -15.29 -5.46 0.94
CA CYS A 36 -13.91 -5.53 0.50
C CYS A 36 -13.67 -6.72 -0.44
N TRP A 37 -13.02 -6.45 -1.59
CA TRP A 37 -12.69 -7.49 -2.57
C TRP A 37 -11.70 -8.55 -2.04
N LYS A 38 -10.84 -8.19 -1.07
CA LYS A 38 -9.81 -9.07 -0.53
C LYS A 38 -10.38 -10.01 0.54
N CYS A 39 -10.87 -9.45 1.66
CA CYS A 39 -11.38 -10.28 2.76
C CYS A 39 -12.84 -10.72 2.61
N ASN A 40 -13.64 -10.06 1.77
CA ASN A 40 -15.08 -10.29 1.62
C ASN A 40 -15.89 -10.27 2.94
N LYS A 41 -15.43 -9.49 3.93
CA LYS A 41 -16.04 -9.40 5.27
C LYS A 41 -16.46 -7.98 5.62
N GLU A 42 -15.52 -7.06 5.65
CA GLU A 42 -15.77 -5.67 6.05
C GLU A 42 -16.09 -4.77 4.85
N LYS A 43 -16.64 -3.57 5.12
CA LYS A 43 -16.83 -2.53 4.11
C LYS A 43 -15.48 -2.13 3.52
N GLY A 44 -15.33 -2.30 2.21
CA GLY A 44 -14.08 -2.02 1.53
C GLY A 44 -13.92 -0.53 1.27
N THR A 45 -13.47 0.20 2.29
CA THR A 45 -13.01 1.59 2.16
C THR A 45 -11.60 1.64 1.57
N TYR A 46 -11.18 2.82 1.10
CA TYR A 46 -9.82 3.00 0.56
C TYR A 46 -8.74 2.58 1.57
N TYR A 47 -8.87 3.04 2.81
CA TYR A 47 -7.93 2.70 3.89
C TYR A 47 -7.99 1.22 4.26
N HIS A 48 -9.18 0.61 4.26
CA HIS A 48 -9.31 -0.82 4.50
C HIS A 48 -8.58 -1.63 3.43
N LEU A 49 -8.80 -1.37 2.14
CA LEU A 49 -8.14 -2.11 1.06
C LEU A 49 -6.62 -1.92 1.04
N TRP A 50 -6.11 -0.74 1.41
CA TRP A 50 -4.68 -0.47 1.41
C TRP A 50 -3.97 -0.90 2.69
N TRP A 51 -4.63 -0.92 3.84
CA TRP A 51 -3.96 -1.14 5.12
C TRP A 51 -4.74 -2.02 6.09
N SER A 52 -5.93 -1.62 6.54
CA SER A 52 -6.55 -2.28 7.70
C SER A 52 -7.16 -3.66 7.40
N CYS A 53 -7.30 -4.04 6.13
CA CYS A 53 -7.71 -5.39 5.75
C CYS A 53 -6.67 -6.42 6.19
N ASN A 54 -7.12 -7.56 6.74
CA ASN A 54 -6.21 -8.64 7.15
C ASN A 54 -5.32 -9.15 6.00
N GLU A 55 -5.85 -9.22 4.76
CA GLU A 55 -5.04 -9.62 3.60
C GLU A 55 -4.01 -8.53 3.21
N ALA A 56 -4.36 -7.26 3.37
CA ALA A 56 -3.41 -6.15 3.19
C ALA A 56 -2.31 -6.22 4.26
N GLN A 57 -2.69 -6.43 5.53
CA GLN A 57 -1.75 -6.56 6.64
C GLN A 57 -0.73 -7.68 6.40
N LYS A 58 -1.16 -8.86 5.92
CA LYS A 58 -0.24 -9.96 5.56
C LYS A 58 0.82 -9.52 4.56
N HIS A 59 0.43 -8.77 3.52
CA HIS A 59 1.35 -8.24 2.52
C HIS A 59 2.38 -7.28 3.15
N TRP A 60 1.92 -6.30 3.93
CA TRP A 60 2.80 -5.29 4.54
C TRP A 60 3.69 -5.88 5.64
N GLN A 61 3.20 -6.84 6.42
CA GLN A 61 3.99 -7.55 7.42
C GLN A 61 5.10 -8.39 6.77
N LYS A 62 4.82 -9.05 5.64
CA LYS A 62 5.85 -9.76 4.88
C LYS A 62 6.93 -8.79 4.38
N LEU A 63 6.51 -7.65 3.83
CA LEU A 63 7.44 -6.60 3.39
C LEU A 63 8.26 -6.02 4.55
N GLN A 64 7.63 -5.81 5.71
CA GLN A 64 8.31 -5.34 6.92
C GLN A 64 9.44 -6.30 7.32
N LYS A 65 9.15 -7.60 7.45
CA LYS A 65 10.16 -8.60 7.80
C LYS A 65 11.33 -8.59 6.82
N TRP A 66 11.05 -8.53 5.52
CA TRP A 66 12.08 -8.43 4.49
C TRP A 66 12.95 -7.17 4.64
N LEU A 67 12.33 -6.02 4.92
CA LEU A 67 13.08 -4.78 5.16
C LEU A 67 13.93 -4.85 6.43
N GLU A 68 13.43 -5.47 7.49
CA GLU A 68 14.16 -5.66 8.74
C GLU A 68 15.39 -6.56 8.55
N GLU A 69 15.24 -7.65 7.79
CA GLU A 69 16.32 -8.56 7.42
C GLU A 69 17.40 -7.86 6.58
N ILE A 70 17.01 -7.07 5.58
CA ILE A 70 17.95 -6.37 4.69
C ILE A 70 18.67 -5.22 5.41
N CYS A 71 17.94 -4.44 6.21
CA CYS A 71 18.49 -3.25 6.87
C CYS A 71 19.17 -3.58 8.21
N GLY A 72 18.96 -4.77 8.78
CA GLY A 72 19.50 -5.17 10.07
C GLY A 72 18.92 -4.37 11.25
N MET A 73 17.72 -3.82 11.11
CA MET A 73 17.09 -2.97 12.11
C MET A 73 15.57 -3.09 12.11
N LYS A 74 14.93 -2.77 13.24
CA LYS A 74 13.46 -2.79 13.33
C LYS A 74 12.84 -1.69 12.48
N ILE A 75 11.82 -2.07 11.72
CA ILE A 75 11.03 -1.16 10.89
C ILE A 75 9.70 -0.93 11.59
N GLU A 76 9.24 0.31 11.59
CA GLU A 76 7.97 0.65 12.24
C GLU A 76 6.79 0.28 11.35
N HIS A 77 5.85 -0.49 11.89
CA HIS A 77 4.65 -0.93 11.19
C HIS A 77 3.55 0.14 11.20
N ARG A 78 3.80 1.23 10.48
CA ARG A 78 2.87 2.36 10.38
C ARG A 78 2.40 2.60 8.95
N PRO A 79 1.09 2.84 8.72
CA PRO A 79 0.56 3.10 7.39
C PRO A 79 1.22 4.31 6.74
N GLU A 80 1.57 5.34 7.51
CA GLU A 80 2.26 6.53 7.03
C GLU A 80 3.60 6.19 6.37
N PHE A 81 4.34 5.27 6.98
CA PHE A 81 5.63 4.81 6.47
C PHE A 81 5.43 3.98 5.20
N PHE A 82 4.56 2.97 5.25
CA PHE A 82 4.36 2.02 4.14
C PHE A 82 3.56 2.59 2.97
N LEU A 83 2.60 3.47 3.19
CA LEU A 83 1.73 4.01 2.15
C LEU A 83 2.18 5.38 1.65
N LEU A 84 2.70 6.25 2.53
CA LEU A 84 3.07 7.63 2.17
C LEU A 84 4.58 7.85 2.12
N GLY A 85 5.39 6.97 2.73
CA GLY A 85 6.84 7.15 2.77
C GLY A 85 7.29 8.29 3.68
N ILE A 86 6.45 8.67 4.65
CA ILE A 86 6.77 9.73 5.62
C ILE A 86 7.43 9.14 6.87
N ASN A 87 8.04 10.00 7.70
CA ASN A 87 8.77 9.61 8.93
C ASN A 87 10.04 8.75 8.73
N MET A 88 10.67 8.86 7.56
CA MET A 88 11.94 8.19 7.22
C MET A 88 13.17 8.81 7.91
N ARG A 89 13.04 9.95 8.61
CA ARG A 89 14.16 10.74 9.16
C ARG A 89 15.00 10.00 10.20
N LYS A 90 14.47 8.92 10.79
CA LYS A 90 15.14 8.10 11.81
C LYS A 90 16.11 7.05 11.23
N TYR A 91 16.17 6.92 9.90
CA TYR A 91 17.02 5.98 9.19
C TYR A 91 18.20 6.71 8.54
N ASP A 92 19.33 6.04 8.34
CA ASP A 92 20.45 6.62 7.60
C ASP A 92 20.12 6.76 6.10
N LYS A 93 20.84 7.63 5.39
CA LYS A 93 20.56 7.97 3.98
C LYS A 93 20.56 6.74 3.06
N LYS A 94 21.45 5.77 3.30
CA LYS A 94 21.57 4.56 2.46
C LYS A 94 20.34 3.67 2.64
N ASN A 95 19.93 3.44 3.90
CA ASN A 95 18.73 2.68 4.21
C ASN A 95 17.46 3.39 3.73
N ILE A 96 17.36 4.72 3.89
CA ILE A 96 16.22 5.50 3.34
C ILE A 96 16.05 5.25 1.84
N TYR A 97 17.14 5.33 1.08
CA TYR A 97 17.09 5.11 -0.37
C TYR A 97 16.55 3.72 -0.69
N LEU A 98 17.12 2.67 -0.09
CA LEU A 98 16.71 1.29 -0.33
C LEU A 98 15.25 1.02 0.08
N ILE A 99 14.85 1.48 1.27
CA ILE A 99 13.50 1.36 1.82
C ILE A 99 12.48 2.01 0.88
N ILE A 100 12.73 3.24 0.42
CA ILE A 100 11.79 3.95 -0.48
C ILE A 100 11.59 3.19 -1.79
N HIS A 101 12.65 2.63 -2.38
CA HIS A 101 12.55 1.90 -3.64
C HIS A 101 11.76 0.59 -3.46
N ILE A 102 12.04 -0.17 -2.41
CA ILE A 102 11.34 -1.42 -2.09
C ILE A 102 9.87 -1.17 -1.78
N ILE A 103 9.56 -0.17 -0.96
CA ILE A 103 8.16 0.17 -0.63
C ILE A 103 7.40 0.63 -1.87
N THR A 104 8.02 1.46 -2.71
CA THR A 104 7.39 1.90 -3.96
C THR A 104 7.09 0.72 -4.89
N ALA A 105 8.03 -0.21 -5.04
CA ALA A 105 7.83 -1.41 -5.83
C ALA A 105 6.69 -2.28 -5.26
N ALA A 106 6.65 -2.47 -3.93
CA ALA A 106 5.59 -3.21 -3.27
C ALA A 106 4.22 -2.56 -3.48
N ARG A 107 4.10 -1.22 -3.37
CA ARG A 107 2.85 -0.49 -3.68
C ARG A 107 2.40 -0.71 -5.13
N LEU A 108 3.33 -0.68 -6.08
CA LEU A 108 3.01 -0.89 -7.50
C LEU A 108 2.46 -2.29 -7.73
N VAL A 109 3.12 -3.32 -7.20
CA VAL A 109 2.66 -4.72 -7.29
C VAL A 109 1.32 -4.90 -6.59
N TYR A 110 1.14 -4.30 -5.42
CA TYR A 110 -0.11 -4.36 -4.68
C TYR A 110 -1.27 -3.69 -5.44
N ALA A 111 -1.01 -2.53 -6.06
CA ALA A 111 -1.97 -1.80 -6.90
C ALA A 111 -2.33 -2.56 -8.19
N GLN A 112 -1.41 -3.30 -8.79
CA GLN A 112 -1.72 -4.16 -9.94
C GLN A 112 -2.74 -5.24 -9.56
N LYS A 113 -2.67 -5.74 -8.32
CA LYS A 113 -3.58 -6.74 -7.74
C LYS A 113 -4.68 -6.10 -6.89
N TRP A 114 -5.12 -4.89 -7.24
CA TRP A 114 -6.07 -4.09 -6.44
C TRP A 114 -7.38 -4.82 -6.14
N LYS A 115 -7.95 -5.49 -7.14
CA LYS A 115 -9.23 -6.24 -7.03
C LYS A 115 -9.06 -7.71 -6.65
N ASN A 116 -7.83 -8.24 -6.76
CA ASN A 116 -7.58 -9.66 -6.58
C ASN A 116 -7.33 -10.00 -5.11
N LYS A 117 -7.70 -11.22 -4.71
CA LYS A 117 -7.44 -11.76 -3.38
C LYS A 117 -5.98 -12.19 -3.21
N ASP A 118 -5.28 -12.44 -4.32
CA ASP A 118 -3.90 -12.98 -4.39
C ASP A 118 -2.89 -12.03 -5.04
#